data_AF-A0A0F9DRX7-F1
#
_entry.id   AF-A0A0F9DRX7-F1
#
_cell.length_a   1.000
_cell.length_b   1.000
_cell.length_c   1.000
_cell.angle_alpha   90.00
_cell.angle_beta   90.00
_cell.angle_gamma   90.00
#
_symmetry.space_group_name_H-M   'P 1'
#
loop_
_entity.id
_entity.type
_entity.pdbx_description
1 polymer ?
#
loop_
_entity_poly.entity_id
_entity_poly.type
_entity_poly.pdbx_seq_one_letter_code
_entity_poly.pdbx_strand_id
1 'polypeptide(L)'
;MLCQDCSKKPTCVELCPEAEAYVSQDHVSQRELAIGLPRKGKLPDLVSNTHLTKKEKEIVTLLGRGLNRADICQLLDMSRDALRTMIKKTRKKAKK
;
A
#
# COMPACT_ATOMS: atom_id res chain seq x y z
N MET A 1 -30.50 -24.27 25.75
CA MET A 1 -31.73 -23.47 25.52
C MET A 1 -31.34 -22.26 24.70
N LEU A 2 -31.92 -22.04 23.52
CA LEU A 2 -31.65 -20.83 22.74
C LEU A 2 -32.38 -19.66 23.40
N CYS A 3 -31.83 -18.44 23.37
CA CYS A 3 -32.48 -17.26 23.97
C CYS A 3 -33.89 -17.00 23.42
N GLN A 4 -34.25 -17.58 22.28
CA GLN A 4 -35.58 -17.50 21.67
C GLN A 4 -36.64 -18.29 22.45
N ASP A 5 -36.25 -19.33 23.19
CA ASP A 5 -37.14 -20.18 23.98
C ASP A 5 -37.22 -19.74 25.46
N CYS A 6 -36.52 -18.65 25.83
CA CYS A 6 -36.46 -18.16 27.20
C CYS A 6 -37.62 -17.20 27.51
N SER A 7 -38.52 -17.58 28.42
CA SER A 7 -39.66 -16.76 28.84
C SER A 7 -39.25 -15.46 29.56
N LYS A 8 -38.03 -15.38 30.08
CA LYS A 8 -37.49 -14.20 30.80
C LYS A 8 -36.65 -13.28 29.90
N LYS A 9 -36.52 -13.60 28.61
CA LYS A 9 -35.79 -12.81 27.60
C LYS A 9 -36.02 -11.29 27.68
N PRO A 10 -37.26 -10.75 27.82
CA PRO A 10 -37.46 -9.30 27.85
C PRO A 10 -36.91 -8.62 29.11
N THR A 11 -36.59 -9.38 30.14
CA THR A 11 -36.12 -8.88 31.45
C THR A 11 -34.68 -9.28 31.77
N CYS A 12 -33.99 -9.97 30.85
CA CYS A 12 -32.60 -10.35 31.04
C CYS A 12 -31.70 -9.10 30.99
N VAL A 13 -30.93 -8.87 32.06
CA VAL A 13 -29.94 -7.79 32.15
C VAL A 13 -28.53 -8.30 31.83
N GLU A 14 -28.28 -9.59 32.07
CA GLU A 14 -26.98 -10.24 31.90
C GLU A 14 -27.11 -11.52 31.07
N LEU A 15 -25.98 -11.99 30.52
CA LEU A 15 -25.92 -13.23 29.76
C LEU A 15 -26.15 -14.43 30.69
N CYS A 16 -26.88 -15.43 30.21
CA CYS A 16 -26.94 -16.71 30.89
C CYS A 16 -25.62 -17.48 30.69
N PRO A 17 -25.30 -18.46 31.55
CA PRO A 17 -24.03 -19.20 31.48
C PRO A 17 -23.77 -19.84 30.12
N GLU A 18 -24.82 -20.32 29.43
CA GLU A 18 -24.70 -20.92 28.12
C GLU A 18 -24.39 -19.90 27.01
N ALA A 19 -24.94 -18.68 27.13
CA ALA A 19 -24.70 -17.61 26.19
C ALA A 19 -23.31 -16.98 26.40
N GLU A 20 -22.88 -16.86 27.66
CA GLU A 20 -21.52 -16.43 28.00
C GLU A 20 -20.49 -17.41 27.44
N ALA A 21 -20.68 -18.72 27.66
CA ALA A 21 -19.80 -19.76 27.12
C ALA A 21 -19.74 -19.76 25.58
N TYR A 22 -20.80 -19.34 24.90
CA TYR A 22 -20.81 -19.20 23.44
C TYR A 22 -20.04 -17.96 22.98
N VAL A 23 -20.29 -16.80 23.58
CA VAL A 23 -19.63 -15.53 23.22
C VAL A 23 -18.13 -15.57 23.53
N SER A 24 -17.72 -16.27 24.59
CA SER A 24 -16.31 -16.41 24.95
C SER A 24 -15.50 -17.31 24.02
N GLN A 25 -16.11 -18.02 23.06
CA GLN A 25 -15.38 -18.89 22.11
C GLN A 25 -14.49 -18.09 21.17
N ASP A 26 -14.92 -16.88 20.79
CA ASP A 26 -14.17 -16.01 19.87
C ASP A 26 -13.17 -15.10 20.61
N HIS A 27 -13.09 -15.21 21.93
CA HIS A 27 -12.16 -14.41 22.72
C HIS A 27 -10.72 -14.89 22.52
N VAL A 28 -9.99 -14.24 21.61
CA VAL A 28 -8.55 -14.43 21.44
C VAL A 28 -7.81 -13.36 22.24
N SER A 29 -6.92 -13.78 23.15
CA SER A 29 -6.01 -12.85 23.83
C SER A 29 -5.04 -12.26 22.80
N GLN A 30 -5.36 -11.07 22.28
CA GLN A 30 -4.42 -10.35 21.42
C GLN A 30 -3.28 -9.82 22.30
N ARG A 31 -2.06 -10.27 22.02
CA ARG A 31 -0.87 -9.61 22.57
C ARG A 31 -0.73 -8.27 21.86
N GLU A 32 -0.85 -7.19 22.61
CA GLU A 32 -0.50 -5.87 22.08
C GLU A 32 0.97 -5.89 21.66
N LEU A 33 1.22 -5.75 20.36
CA LEU A 33 2.58 -5.51 19.87
C LEU A 33 2.98 -4.13 20.35
N ALA A 34 4.04 -4.03 21.14
CA ALA A 34 4.64 -2.75 21.52
C ALA A 34 5.27 -2.10 20.28
N ILE A 35 4.45 -1.49 19.42
CA ILE A 35 4.91 -0.64 18.33
C ILE A 35 5.51 0.59 19.01
N GLY A 36 6.84 0.66 19.04
CA GLY A 36 7.55 1.77 19.66
C GLY A 36 7.10 3.12 19.11
N LEU A 37 7.30 4.19 19.89
CA LEU A 37 6.92 5.54 19.49
C LEU A 37 7.52 5.91 18.12
N PRO A 38 6.74 6.52 17.21
CA PRO A 38 7.26 6.95 15.92
C PRO A 38 8.42 7.91 16.14
N ARG A 39 9.60 7.55 15.63
CA ARG A 39 10.78 8.41 15.71
C ARG A 39 10.54 9.65 14.85
N LYS A 40 10.64 10.84 15.46
CA LYS A 40 10.71 12.11 14.72
C LYS A 40 12.07 12.18 14.03
N GLY A 41 12.15 11.68 12.79
CA GLY A 41 13.29 11.85 11.91
C GLY A 41 12.89 12.65 10.68
N LYS A 42 13.82 13.42 10.11
CA LYS A 42 13.65 13.85 8.71
C LYS A 42 13.63 12.56 7.89
N LEU A 43 12.51 12.29 7.21
CA LEU A 43 12.48 11.29 6.16
C LEU A 43 13.66 11.60 5.23
N PRO A 44 14.50 10.61 4.86
CA PRO A 44 15.45 10.83 3.79
C PRO A 44 14.67 11.36 2.60
N ASP A 45 15.20 12.40 1.95
CA ASP A 45 14.63 12.98 0.76
C ASP A 45 14.76 11.94 -0.36
N LEU A 46 13.90 10.93 -0.33
CA LEU A 46 13.89 9.77 -1.22
C LEU A 46 13.60 10.19 -2.66
N VAL A 47 13.15 11.44 -2.84
CA VAL A 47 12.98 12.08 -4.12
C VAL A 47 14.07 13.14 -4.24
N SER A 48 15.29 12.69 -4.56
CA SER A 48 16.26 13.59 -5.17
C SER A 48 15.52 14.36 -6.27
N ASN A 49 15.45 15.70 -6.13
CA ASN A 49 14.83 16.63 -7.07
C ASN A 49 15.61 16.64 -8.39
N THR A 50 15.67 15.48 -9.05
CA THR A 50 16.11 15.37 -10.42
C THR A 50 15.08 16.15 -11.23
N HIS A 51 15.53 17.23 -11.85
CA HIS A 51 14.74 18.07 -12.76
C HIS A 51 14.43 17.29 -14.05
N LEU A 52 13.63 16.23 -13.90
CA LEU A 52 13.05 15.44 -14.97
C LEU A 52 11.75 16.12 -15.41
N THR A 53 11.63 16.30 -16.72
CA THR A 53 10.38 16.73 -17.34
C THR A 53 9.30 15.66 -17.16
N LYS A 54 8.02 16.01 -17.32
CA LYS A 54 6.91 15.05 -17.20
C LYS A 54 7.12 13.81 -18.09
N LYS A 55 7.52 14.00 -19.34
CA LYS A 55 7.83 12.91 -20.28
C LYS A 55 9.01 12.04 -19.84
N GLU A 56 10.06 12.64 -19.28
CA GLU A 56 11.21 11.88 -18.77
C GLU A 56 10.83 11.01 -17.56
N LYS A 57 9.99 11.53 -16.65
CA LYS A 57 9.47 10.76 -15.51
C LYS A 57 8.65 9.57 -15.99
N GLU A 58 7.79 9.78 -16.97
CA GLU A 58 6.95 8.75 -17.55
C GLU A 58 7.79 7.62 -18.18
N ILE A 59 8.79 7.96 -19.00
CA ILE A 59 9.73 6.98 -19.58
C ILE A 59 10.44 6.18 -18.48
N VAL A 60 10.98 6.85 -17.44
CA VAL A 60 11.68 6.16 -16.33
C VAL A 60 10.73 5.26 -15.55
N THR A 61 9.48 5.68 -15.37
CA THR A 61 8.45 4.90 -14.67
C THR A 61 8.09 3.64 -15.47
N LEU A 62 7.89 3.76 -16.78
CA LEU A 62 7.58 2.61 -17.65
C LEU A 62 8.77 1.63 -17.73
N LEU A 63 10.00 2.15 -17.75
CA LEU A 63 11.21 1.31 -17.66
C LEU A 63 11.30 0.60 -16.30
N GLY A 64 10.98 1.30 -15.19
CA GLY A 64 10.96 0.72 -13.85
C GLY A 64 9.89 -0.37 -13.66
N ARG A 65 8.81 -0.32 -14.45
CA ARG A 65 7.78 -1.37 -14.52
C ARG A 65 8.16 -2.56 -15.41
N GLY A 66 9.31 -2.51 -16.07
CA GLY A 66 9.81 -3.62 -16.90
C GLY A 66 9.29 -3.67 -18.33
N LEU A 67 8.69 -2.59 -18.85
CA LEU A 67 8.22 -2.58 -20.24
C LEU A 67 9.39 -2.56 -21.24
N ASN A 68 9.19 -3.24 -22.36
CA ASN A 68 10.16 -3.23 -23.44
C ASN A 68 10.17 -1.88 -24.16
N ARG A 69 11.32 -1.53 -24.75
CA ARG A 69 11.48 -0.27 -25.48
C ARG A 69 10.51 -0.13 -26.66
N ALA A 70 10.13 -1.25 -27.28
CA ALA A 70 9.15 -1.25 -28.37
C ALA A 70 7.77 -0.84 -27.85
N ASP A 71 7.32 -1.42 -26.74
CA ASP A 71 6.03 -1.11 -26.11
C ASP A 71 5.99 0.33 -25.60
N ILE A 72 7.10 0.82 -25.03
CA ILE A 72 7.22 2.23 -24.60
C ILE A 72 7.12 3.18 -25.80
N CYS A 73 7.75 2.84 -26.93
CA CYS A 73 7.63 3.63 -28.16
C CYS A 73 6.19 3.69 -28.68
N GLN A 74 5.46 2.58 -28.59
CA GLN A 74 4.05 2.52 -28.99
C GLN A 74 3.16 3.31 -28.03
N LEU A 75 3.34 3.16 -26.72
CA LEU A 75 2.53 3.85 -25.71
C LEU A 75 2.71 5.37 -25.70
N LEU A 76 3.91 5.85 -26.05
CA LEU A 76 4.25 7.27 -26.04
C LEU A 76 4.29 7.91 -27.44
N ASP A 77 3.84 7.19 -28.47
CA ASP A 77 3.86 7.59 -29.88
C ASP A 77 5.18 8.25 -30.29
N MET A 78 6.30 7.55 -30.04
CA MET A 78 7.63 8.08 -30.32
C MET A 78 8.55 7.09 -31.02
N SER A 79 9.44 7.63 -31.85
CA SER A 79 10.45 6.83 -32.53
C SER A 79 11.48 6.26 -31.54
N ARG A 80 12.09 5.13 -31.91
CA ARG A 80 13.13 4.46 -31.11
C ARG A 80 14.35 5.37 -30.88
N ASP A 81 14.69 6.20 -31.85
CA ASP A 81 15.82 7.14 -31.73
C ASP A 81 15.52 8.29 -30.77
N ALA A 82 14.28 8.79 -30.76
CA ALA A 82 13.83 9.77 -29.79
C ALA A 82 13.89 9.19 -28.37
N LEU A 83 13.37 7.98 -28.17
CA LEU A 83 13.43 7.28 -26.87
C LEU A 83 14.88 7.07 -26.41
N ARG A 84 15.77 6.63 -27.30
CA ARG A 84 17.20 6.43 -26.98
C ARG A 84 17.87 7.74 -26.55
N THR A 85 17.58 8.83 -27.25
CA THR A 85 18.11 10.16 -26.93
C THR A 85 17.61 10.64 -25.57
N MET A 86 16.32 10.45 -25.27
CA MET A 86 15.72 10.81 -23.98
C MET A 86 16.34 10.01 -22.83
N ILE A 87 16.50 8.69 -22.98
CA ILE A 87 17.16 7.84 -21.97
C ILE A 87 18.61 8.28 -21.73
N LYS A 88 19.34 8.67 -22.79
CA LYS A 88 20.72 9.18 -22.64
C LYS A 88 20.75 10.48 -21.84
N LYS A 89 19.82 11.40 -22.11
CA LYS A 89 19.68 12.68 -21.39
C LYS A 89 19.31 12.46 -19.93
N THR A 90 18.33 11.61 -19.62
CA THR A 90 17.91 11.31 -18.25
C THR A 90 19.03 10.67 -17.44
N ARG A 91 19.79 9.73 -18.02
CA ARG A 91 20.97 9.14 -17.37
C ARG A 91 22.05 10.17 -17.05
N LYS A 92 22.27 11.15 -17.94
CA LYS A 92 23.23 12.24 -17.69
C LYS A 92 22.77 13.12 -16.53
N LYS A 93 21.46 13.40 -16.43
CA LYS A 93 20.88 14.17 -15.32
C LYS A 93 20.96 13.43 -13.98
N ALA A 94 20.79 12.11 -13.98
CA ALA A 94 20.86 11.29 -12.77
C ALA A 94 22.29 11.12 -12.20
N LYS A 95 23.32 11.34 -13.02
CA LYS A 95 24.74 11.29 -12.60
C LYS A 95 25.27 12.62 -12.05
N LYS A 96 24.47 13.68 -12.10
CA LYS A 96 24.84 15.02 -11.65
C LYS A 96 24.15 15.31 -10.33
#